data_AF-A0A6I3SHG1-F1
#
_entry.id   AF-A0A6I3SHG1-F1
#
_cell.length_a   1.000
_cell.length_b   1.000
_cell.length_c   1.000
_cell.angle_alpha   90.00
_cell.angle_beta   90.00
_cell.angle_gamma   90.00
#
_symmetry.space_group_name_H-M   'P 1'
#
loop_
_entity.id
_entity.type
_entity.pdbx_description
1 polymer ?
#
loop_
_entity_poly.entity_id
_entity_poly.type
_entity_poly.pdbx_seq_one_letter_code
_entity_poly.pdbx_strand_id
1 'polypeptide(L)'
;MFRELAKEGDELSTTLLVKDLPDCFLYQIPSFQTWVEKCKRVLKRKLPRSATEAFFLEQANSQDEPFRIVLDKMLFVIHGLALAEDLIEALDRNDNETLRAIRA
;
A
#
# COMPACT_ATOMS: atom_id res chain seq x y z
N MET A 1 1.21 -9.33 3.38
CA MET A 1 2.44 -8.53 3.13
C MET A 1 2.08 -7.12 2.72
N PHE A 2 1.07 -6.90 1.86
CA PHE A 2 0.49 -5.57 1.66
C PHE A 2 -0.24 -5.07 2.91
N ARG A 3 -0.84 -5.98 3.70
CA ARG A 3 -1.44 -5.65 5.01
C ARG A 3 -0.48 -4.95 5.98
N GLU A 4 0.78 -5.40 6.03
CA GLU A 4 1.80 -4.77 6.89
C GLU A 4 2.16 -3.38 6.38
N LEU A 5 2.34 -3.22 5.07
CA LEU A 5 2.60 -1.92 4.45
C LEU A 5 1.43 -0.94 4.64
N ALA A 6 0.20 -1.43 4.55
CA ALA A 6 -1.01 -0.64 4.81
C ALA A 6 -1.00 -0.11 6.25
N LYS A 7 -0.75 -0.98 7.22
CA LYS A 7 -0.65 -0.62 8.64
C LYS A 7 0.47 0.39 8.90
N GLU A 8 1.68 0.14 8.38
CA GLU A 8 2.79 1.09 8.48
C GLU A 8 2.41 2.46 7.88
N GLY A 9 1.68 2.45 6.76
CA GLY A 9 1.19 3.65 6.09
C GLY A 9 0.17 4.42 6.94
N ASP A 10 -0.75 3.74 7.61
CA ASP A 10 -1.74 4.34 8.51
C ASP A 10 -1.08 5.00 9.74
N GLU A 11 -0.07 4.34 10.31
CA GLU A 11 0.72 4.88 11.41
C GLU A 11 1.50 6.13 10.97
N LEU A 12 2.07 6.11 9.77
CA LEU A 12 2.72 7.28 9.17
C LEU A 12 1.74 8.40 8.92
N SER A 13 0.58 8.12 8.31
CA SER A 13 -0.46 9.11 8.05
C SER A 13 -0.87 9.81 9.33
N THR A 14 -1.19 9.04 10.37
CA THR A 14 -1.53 9.59 11.69
C THR A 14 -0.41 10.48 12.25
N THR A 15 0.85 10.04 12.12
CA THR A 15 2.00 10.79 12.65
C THR A 15 2.29 12.07 11.88
N LEU A 16 2.17 12.03 10.56
CA LEU A 16 2.53 13.13 9.66
C LEU A 16 1.43 14.18 9.54
N LEU A 17 0.16 13.75 9.60
CA LEU A 17 -0.99 14.66 9.53
C LEU A 17 -1.14 15.55 10.76
N VAL A 18 -0.59 15.13 11.91
CA VAL A 18 -0.57 15.92 13.16
C VAL A 18 0.55 16.96 13.15
N LYS A 19 1.48 16.91 12.19
CA LYS A 19 2.55 17.91 12.06
C LYS A 19 2.09 19.08 11.22
N ASP A 20 2.14 20.29 11.79
CA ASP A 20 2.03 21.55 11.04
C ASP A 20 3.36 21.86 10.35
N LEU A 21 3.70 21.06 9.34
CA LEU A 21 4.86 21.27 8.47
C LEU A 21 4.42 21.53 7.03
N PRO A 22 5.13 22.39 6.28
CA PRO A 22 4.92 22.50 4.85
C PRO A 22 5.15 21.17 4.13
N ASP A 23 4.35 20.91 3.09
CA ASP A 23 4.36 19.66 2.33
C ASP A 23 5.74 19.28 1.80
N CYS A 24 6.55 20.26 1.36
CA CYS A 24 7.90 20.03 0.86
C CYS A 24 8.83 19.37 1.89
N PHE A 25 8.61 19.59 3.20
CA PHE A 25 9.35 18.93 4.27
C PHE A 25 8.79 17.55 4.58
N LEU A 26 7.48 17.32 4.40
CA LEU A 26 6.84 16.04 4.67
C LEU A 26 7.38 14.93 3.72
N TYR A 27 7.61 15.26 2.44
CA TYR A 27 8.26 14.36 1.48
C TYR A 27 9.70 13.96 1.85
N GLN A 28 10.38 14.79 2.66
CA GLN A 28 11.76 14.57 3.07
C GLN A 28 11.87 13.77 4.37
N ILE A 29 10.75 13.44 5.02
CA ILE A 29 10.78 12.71 6.28
C ILE A 29 11.28 11.28 6.01
N PRO A 30 12.35 10.83 6.71
CA PRO A 30 12.97 9.53 6.44
C PRO A 30 12.02 8.34 6.59
N SER A 31 11.06 8.42 7.51
CA SER A 31 10.08 7.36 7.72
C SER A 31 9.11 7.22 6.55
N PHE A 32 8.68 8.34 5.94
CA PHE A 32 7.89 8.34 4.72
C PHE A 32 8.69 7.75 3.55
N GLN A 33 9.92 8.24 3.31
CA GLN A 33 10.77 7.75 2.23
C GLN A 33 11.04 6.24 2.34
N THR A 34 11.31 5.77 3.57
CA THR A 34 11.53 4.36 3.85
C THR A 34 10.31 3.50 3.50
N TRP A 35 9.11 3.96 3.88
CA TRP A 35 7.87 3.27 3.56
C TRP A 35 7.60 3.25 2.05
N VAL A 36 7.83 4.35 1.34
CA VAL A 36 7.71 4.41 -0.13
C VAL A 36 8.63 3.39 -0.78
N GLU A 37 9.90 3.32 -0.38
CA GLU A 37 10.86 2.36 -0.94
C GLU A 37 10.51 0.90 -0.64
N LYS A 38 9.96 0.61 0.56
CA LYS A 38 9.41 -0.72 0.87
C LYS A 38 8.26 -1.06 -0.09
N CYS A 39 7.33 -0.14 -0.28
CA CYS A 39 6.19 -0.34 -1.19
C CYS A 39 6.65 -0.59 -2.63
N LYS A 40 7.56 0.23 -3.16
CA LYS A 40 8.15 0.06 -4.50
C LYS A 40 8.77 -1.33 -4.67
N ARG A 41 9.59 -1.77 -3.70
CA ARG A 41 10.23 -3.10 -3.74
C ARG A 41 9.21 -4.22 -3.79
N VAL A 42 8.16 -4.11 -2.98
CA VAL A 42 7.09 -5.11 -2.90
C VAL A 42 6.25 -5.13 -4.17
N LEU A 43 5.82 -3.97 -4.68
CA LEU A 43 5.06 -3.84 -5.91
C LEU A 43 5.84 -4.40 -7.11
N LYS A 44 7.11 -4.04 -7.26
CA LYS A 44 7.98 -4.57 -8.32
C LYS A 44 8.12 -6.08 -8.28
N ARG A 45 8.11 -6.68 -7.09
CA ARG A 45 8.21 -8.14 -6.91
C ARG A 45 6.90 -8.86 -7.22
N LYS A 46 5.75 -8.30 -6.82
CA LYS A 46 4.45 -8.99 -6.90
C LYS A 46 3.62 -8.62 -8.13
N LEU A 47 3.72 -7.38 -8.60
CA LEU A 47 2.91 -6.82 -9.68
C LEU A 47 3.80 -6.06 -10.69
N PRO A 48 4.87 -6.70 -11.22
CA PRO A 48 5.81 -6.02 -12.10
C PRO A 48 5.13 -5.51 -13.38
N ARG A 49 5.44 -4.27 -13.76
CA ARG A 49 4.92 -3.56 -14.94
C ARG A 49 3.40 -3.48 -14.98
N SER A 50 2.74 -3.56 -13.84
CA SER A 50 1.29 -3.38 -13.74
C SER A 50 0.90 -1.90 -13.78
N ALA A 51 -0.34 -1.61 -14.19
CA ALA A 51 -0.89 -0.26 -14.08
C ALA A 51 -0.90 0.24 -12.63
N THR A 52 -1.11 -0.65 -11.66
CA THR A 52 -1.06 -0.35 -10.23
C THR A 52 0.33 0.07 -9.77
N GLU A 53 1.38 -0.65 -10.19
CA GLU A 53 2.77 -0.25 -9.92
C GLU A 53 3.08 1.11 -10.56
N ALA A 54 2.73 1.29 -11.83
CA ALA A 54 2.98 2.53 -12.56
C ALA A 54 2.29 3.74 -11.89
N PHE A 55 1.02 3.59 -11.52
CA PHE A 55 0.26 4.62 -10.82
C PHE A 55 0.89 4.95 -9.45
N PHE A 56 1.26 3.95 -8.66
CA PHE A 56 1.91 4.18 -7.37
C PHE A 56 3.24 4.94 -7.53
N LEU A 57 4.04 4.58 -8.54
CA LEU A 57 5.30 5.27 -8.84
C LEU A 57 5.10 6.72 -9.29
N GLU A 58 4.07 6.99 -10.08
CA GLU A 58 3.69 8.34 -10.47
C GLU A 58 3.38 9.19 -9.23
N GLN A 59 2.54 8.69 -8.32
CA GLN A 59 2.22 9.40 -7.08
C GLN A 59 3.47 9.60 -6.21
N ALA A 60 4.32 8.57 -6.06
CA ALA A 60 5.53 8.64 -5.26
C ALA A 60 6.57 9.66 -5.76
N ASN A 61 6.49 10.06 -7.03
CA ASN A 61 7.38 11.06 -7.64
C ASN A 61 6.69 12.42 -7.84
N SER A 62 5.39 12.51 -7.58
CA SER A 62 4.62 13.76 -7.73
C SER A 62 5.03 14.76 -6.66
N GLN A 63 5.36 15.98 -7.08
CA GLN A 63 5.53 17.14 -6.20
C GLN A 63 4.57 18.28 -6.58
N ASP A 64 3.72 18.05 -7.58
CA ASP A 64 2.76 19.04 -8.07
C ASP A 64 1.46 19.04 -7.26
N GLU A 65 1.26 18.01 -6.43
CA GLU A 65 0.09 17.85 -5.57
C GLU A 65 0.45 18.00 -4.09
N PRO A 66 -0.50 18.47 -3.26
CA PRO A 66 -0.36 18.49 -1.82
C PRO A 66 0.01 17.12 -1.25
N PHE A 67 0.93 17.10 -0.29
CA PHE A 67 1.48 15.86 0.30
C PHE A 67 0.38 14.92 0.78
N ARG A 68 -0.66 15.47 1.41
CA ARG A 68 -1.80 14.68 1.92
C ARG A 68 -2.54 13.94 0.82
N ILE A 69 -2.76 14.60 -0.32
CA ILE A 69 -3.44 14.00 -1.47
C ILE A 69 -2.59 12.88 -2.06
N VAL A 70 -1.28 13.11 -2.21
CA VAL A 70 -0.34 12.08 -2.68
C VAL A 70 -0.32 10.89 -1.73
N LEU A 71 -0.19 11.13 -0.42
CA LEU A 71 -0.19 10.08 0.59
C LEU A 71 -1.48 9.26 0.57
N ASP A 72 -2.65 9.90 0.50
CA ASP A 72 -3.95 9.23 0.48
C ASP A 72 -4.10 8.33 -0.76
N LYS A 73 -3.67 8.80 -1.95
CA LYS A 73 -3.68 7.98 -3.17
C LYS A 73 -2.76 6.76 -3.04
N MET A 74 -1.58 6.94 -2.47
CA MET A 74 -0.63 5.85 -2.25
C MET A 74 -1.19 4.83 -1.24
N LEU A 75 -1.79 5.29 -0.15
CA LEU A 75 -2.45 4.43 0.84
C LEU A 75 -3.61 3.66 0.21
N PHE A 76 -4.47 4.33 -0.56
CA PHE A 76 -5.58 3.68 -1.26
C PHE A 76 -5.13 2.47 -2.09
N VAL A 77 -4.03 2.61 -2.84
CA VAL A 77 -3.44 1.51 -3.60
C VAL A 77 -3.03 0.36 -2.68
N ILE A 78 -2.28 0.66 -1.62
CA ILE A 78 -1.73 -0.36 -0.72
C ILE A 78 -2.84 -1.06 0.09
N HIS A 79 -3.86 -0.34 0.57
CA HIS A 79 -5.04 -0.91 1.22
C HIS A 79 -5.84 -1.78 0.25
N GLY A 80 -6.07 -1.31 -0.98
CA GLY A 80 -6.77 -2.09 -2.00
C GLY A 80 -6.07 -3.41 -2.31
N LEU A 81 -4.73 -3.38 -2.39
CA LEU A 81 -3.93 -4.60 -2.57
C LEU A 81 -3.95 -5.51 -1.33
N ALA A 82 -3.95 -4.95 -0.13
CA ALA A 82 -4.09 -5.74 1.09
C ALA A 82 -5.46 -6.45 1.14
N LEU A 83 -6.54 -5.75 0.81
CA LEU A 83 -7.88 -6.34 0.74
C LEU A 83 -7.98 -7.41 -0.35
N ALA A 84 -7.33 -7.20 -1.49
CA ALA A 84 -7.28 -8.22 -2.55
C ALA A 84 -6.51 -9.47 -2.11
N GLU A 85 -5.37 -9.33 -1.40
CA GLU A 85 -4.65 -10.48 -0.80
C GLU A 85 -5.57 -11.26 0.14
N ASP A 86 -6.30 -10.55 1.02
CA ASP A 86 -7.20 -11.15 1.99
C ASP A 86 -8.36 -11.91 1.33
N LEU A 87 -8.94 -11.33 0.27
CA LEU A 87 -10.04 -11.95 -0.47
C LEU A 87 -9.58 -13.23 -1.18
N ILE A 88 -8.42 -13.19 -1.84
CA ILE A 88 -7.85 -14.36 -2.51
C ILE A 88 -7.60 -15.48 -1.49
N GLU A 89 -7.01 -15.16 -0.34
CA GLU A 89 -6.77 -16.13 0.72
C GLU A 89 -8.07 -16.72 1.29
N ALA A 90 -9.11 -15.91 1.45
CA ALA A 90 -10.41 -16.38 1.91
C ALA A 90 -11.09 -17.33 0.90
N LEU A 91 -11.01 -17.02 -0.40
CA LEU A 91 -11.55 -17.86 -1.46
C LEU A 91 -10.80 -19.21 -1.54
N ASP A 92 -9.46 -19.18 -1.50
CA ASP A 92 -8.63 -20.39 -1.52
C ASP A 92 -8.94 -21.31 -0.32
N ARG A 93 -9.23 -20.75 0.86
CA ARG A 93 -9.62 -21.53 2.04
C ARG A 93 -10.99 -22.20 1.87
N ASN A 94 -11.97 -21.48 1.31
CA ASN A 94 -13.33 -21.97 1.14
C ASN A 94 -13.42 -23.12 0.12
N ASP A 95 -12.65 -23.04 -0.97
CA ASP A 95 -12.53 -24.11 -1.95
C ASP A 95 -11.89 -25.37 -1.34
N ASN A 96 -10.90 -25.20 -0.46
CA ASN A 96 -10.25 -26.31 0.24
C ASN A 96 -11.16 -27.00 1.27
N GLU A 97 -12.00 -26.26 1.99
CA GLU A 97 -12.99 -26.83 2.91
C GLU A 97 -14.05 -27.63 2.14
N THR A 98 -14.52 -27.09 1.01
CA THR A 98 -15.48 -27.76 0.13
C THR A 98 -14.92 -29.07 -0.44
N LEU A 99 -13.66 -29.07 -0.91
CA LEU A 99 -13.00 -30.28 -1.40
C LEU A 99 -12.75 -31.33 -0.31
N ARG A 100 -12.50 -30.92 0.94
CA ARG A 100 -12.39 -31.85 2.07
C ARG A 100 -13.73 -32.49 2.42
N ALA A 101 -14.81 -31.72 2.40
CA ALA A 101 -16.15 -32.23 2.68
C ALA A 101 -16.64 -33.26 1.65
N ILE A 102 -16.21 -33.15 0.38
CA ILE A 102 -16.55 -34.12 -0.68
C ILE A 102 -15.72 -35.42 -0.57
N ARG A 103 -14.53 -35.38 0.05
CA ARG A 103 -13.60 -36.52 0.17
C ARG A 103 -13.78 -37.32 1.46
N ALA A 104 -14.56 -36.83 2.41
CA ALA A 104 -14.87 -37.48 3.70
C ALA A 104 -16.15 -38.33 3.59
#